data_AF-D0A6M0-F1
#
_entry.id   AF-D0A6M0-F1
#
_cell.length_a   1.000
_cell.length_b   1.000
_cell.length_c   1.000
_cell.angle_alpha   90.00
_cell.angle_beta   90.00
_cell.angle_gamma   90.00
#
_symmetry.space_group_name_H-M   'P 1'
#
loop_
_entity.id
_entity.type
_entity.pdbx_description
1 polymer ?
#
loop_
_entity_poly.entity_id
_entity_poly.type
_entity_poly.pdbx_seq_one_letter_code
_entity_poly.pdbx_strand_id
1 'polypeptide(L)'
;MDTVLMLSAYSQLSLCRTKAMNLSNYEILGAGINTMVYIMSYRGYNIEDAKVYTTAVRSIVAMGGVLFFVSMRWNWKDFPTVSMYDIILPTD
;
A
#
# COMPACT_ATOMS: atom_id res chain seq x y z
N MET A 1 5.26 -1.63 -16.29
CA MET A 1 4.55 -2.00 -15.05
C MET A 1 5.53 -1.81 -13.91
N ASP A 2 5.09 -1.14 -12.86
CA ASP A 2 5.90 -0.92 -11.67
C ASP A 2 6.07 -2.23 -10.90
N THR A 3 7.23 -2.39 -10.24
CA THR A 3 7.54 -3.59 -9.46
C THR A 3 6.67 -3.70 -8.21
N VAL A 4 6.41 -2.55 -7.57
CA VAL A 4 5.55 -2.42 -6.39
C VAL A 4 4.72 -1.15 -6.53
N LEU A 5 3.42 -1.26 -6.31
CA LEU A 5 2.50 -0.12 -6.27
C LEU A 5 1.63 -0.22 -5.02
N MET A 6 1.57 0.88 -4.26
CA MET A 6 0.68 1.06 -3.11
C MET A 6 -0.36 2.11 -3.45
N LEU A 7 -1.64 1.75 -3.40
CA LEU A 7 -2.74 2.68 -3.64
C LEU A 7 -3.66 2.72 -2.41
N SER A 8 -3.98 3.92 -1.91
CA SER A 8 -5.01 4.06 -0.89
C SER A 8 -6.39 3.85 -1.50
N ALA A 9 -7.24 3.01 -0.88
CA ALA A 9 -8.57 2.72 -1.41
C ALA A 9 -9.51 3.94 -1.33
N TYR A 10 -9.32 4.79 -0.32
CA TYR A 10 -10.16 5.96 -0.08
C TYR A 10 -9.30 7.14 0.36
N SER A 11 -8.63 7.77 -0.59
CA SER A 11 -7.89 8.99 -0.30
C SER A 11 -8.82 10.17 -0.06
N GLN A 12 -8.42 11.04 0.86
CA GLN A 12 -9.08 12.31 1.13
C GLN A 12 -8.09 13.45 0.90
N LEU A 13 -8.63 14.61 0.52
CA LEU A 13 -7.84 15.83 0.39
C LEU A 13 -7.52 16.39 1.78
N SER A 14 -6.31 16.92 1.95
CA SER A 14 -5.93 17.56 3.22
C SER A 14 -6.84 18.75 3.52
N LEU A 15 -7.31 18.83 4.76
CA LEU A 15 -8.09 19.98 5.25
C LEU A 15 -7.21 21.23 5.38
N CYS A 16 -6.01 21.08 5.92
CA CYS A 16 -5.03 22.16 6.05
C CYS A 16 -4.04 22.08 4.87
N ARG A 17 -4.02 23.11 4.03
CA ARG A 17 -3.25 23.14 2.78
C ARG A 17 -2.22 24.24 2.78
N THR A 18 -1.10 23.99 2.13
CA THR A 18 -0.04 24.99 1.93
C THR A 18 -0.02 25.47 0.47
N LYS A 19 0.56 26.65 0.23
CA LYS A 19 0.74 27.15 -1.15
C LYS A 19 1.63 26.23 -1.99
N ALA A 20 2.59 25.56 -1.38
CA ALA A 20 3.46 24.61 -2.06
C ALA A 20 2.68 23.40 -2.62
N MET A 21 1.69 22.89 -1.89
CA MET A 21 0.84 21.79 -2.37
C MET A 21 0.00 22.18 -3.59
N ASN A 22 -0.41 23.44 -3.67
CA ASN A 22 -1.11 23.99 -4.83
C ASN A 22 -0.18 24.05 -6.06
N LEU A 23 1.08 24.46 -5.86
CA LEU A 23 2.06 24.53 -6.95
C LEU A 23 2.43 23.15 -7.51
N SER A 24 2.47 22.12 -6.66
CA SER A 24 2.78 20.74 -7.08
C SER A 24 1.55 19.95 -7.54
N ASN A 25 0.35 20.52 -7.52
CA ASN A 25 -0.93 19.84 -7.80
C ASN A 25 -1.16 18.57 -6.97
N TYR A 26 -0.55 18.49 -5.78
CA TYR A 26 -0.70 17.34 -4.89
C TYR A 26 -2.14 17.20 -4.37
N GLU A 27 -2.92 18.27 -4.46
CA GLU A 27 -4.33 18.33 -4.09
C GLU A 27 -5.24 17.49 -4.99
N ILE A 28 -4.78 17.03 -6.15
CA ILE A 28 -5.61 16.23 -7.05
C ILE A 28 -5.59 14.76 -6.64
N LEU A 29 -4.42 14.25 -6.24
CA LEU A 29 -4.22 12.83 -5.99
C LEU A 29 -4.71 12.43 -4.59
N GLY A 30 -4.42 13.26 -3.58
CA GLY A 30 -4.70 12.97 -2.17
C GLY A 30 -3.98 11.70 -1.69
N ALA A 31 -2.99 11.83 -0.80
CA ALA A 31 -2.19 10.69 -0.36
C ALA A 31 -2.45 10.27 1.09
N GLY A 32 -3.60 10.63 1.66
CA GLY A 32 -3.88 10.38 3.07
C GLY A 32 -5.36 10.40 3.40
N ILE A 33 -5.65 10.39 4.72
CA ILE A 33 -6.99 10.38 5.28
C ILE A 33 -7.04 11.42 6.39
N ASN A 34 -8.12 12.19 6.46
CA ASN A 34 -8.34 13.11 7.56
C ASN A 34 -8.85 12.33 8.77
N THR A 35 -8.25 12.56 9.94
CA THR A 35 -8.57 11.81 11.16
C THR A 35 -8.86 12.75 12.31
N MET A 36 -9.81 12.36 13.15
CA MET A 36 -10.06 13.06 14.42
C MET A 36 -9.01 12.59 15.43
N VAL A 37 -8.19 13.53 15.89
CA VAL A 37 -7.11 13.26 16.84
C VAL A 37 -7.50 13.81 18.21
N TYR A 38 -7.38 12.98 19.23
CA TYR A 38 -7.55 13.39 20.62
C TYR A 38 -6.21 13.27 21.34
N ILE A 39 -5.83 14.34 22.05
CA ILE A 39 -4.57 14.41 22.79
C ILE A 39 -4.86 14.00 24.23
N MET A 40 -4.60 12.74 24.55
CA MET A 40 -4.74 12.21 25.90
C MET A 40 -3.72 11.12 26.18
N SER A 41 -3.44 10.90 27.47
CA SER A 41 -2.78 9.67 27.91
C SER A 41 -3.82 8.55 27.98
N TYR A 42 -3.69 7.56 27.10
CA TYR A 42 -4.64 6.45 27.02
C TYR A 42 -3.96 5.12 27.34
N ARG A 43 -4.31 4.57 28.52
CA ARG A 43 -3.93 3.23 28.98
C ARG A 43 -2.42 2.91 28.97
N GLY A 44 -1.55 3.93 28.89
CA GLY A 44 -0.11 3.75 28.85
C GLY A 44 0.43 3.12 27.56
N TYR A 45 -0.40 2.93 26.52
CA TYR A 45 0.04 2.41 25.21
C TYR A 45 0.47 3.50 24.24
N ASN A 46 0.40 4.76 24.66
CA ASN A 46 0.82 5.93 23.89
C ASN A 46 2.15 6.50 24.41
N ILE A 47 3.06 5.62 24.83
CA ILE A 47 4.42 5.95 25.24
C ILE A 47 5.31 5.93 23.98
N GLU A 48 6.26 6.85 23.87
CA GLU A 48 7.29 6.88 22.80
C GLU A 48 6.71 6.82 21.36
N ASP A 49 6.14 7.94 20.90
CA ASP A 49 5.55 8.13 19.55
C ASP A 49 4.44 7.16 19.14
N ALA A 50 4.05 6.24 20.03
CA ALA A 50 2.97 5.29 19.79
C ALA A 50 1.61 6.01 19.71
N LYS A 51 0.82 5.58 18.73
CA LYS A 51 -0.54 6.07 18.48
C LYS A 51 -1.53 4.94 18.69
N VAL A 52 -2.58 5.20 19.45
CA VAL A 52 -3.66 4.23 19.66
C VAL A 52 -4.80 4.55 18.70
N TYR A 53 -5.16 3.57 17.87
CA TYR A 53 -6.30 3.67 16.97
C TYR A 53 -7.51 2.93 17.53
N THR A 54 -8.70 3.46 17.27
CA THR A 54 -9.95 2.79 17.66
C THR A 54 -10.28 1.66 16.69
N THR A 55 -10.66 0.52 17.25
CA THR A 55 -10.99 -0.68 16.47
C THR A 55 -12.19 -0.47 15.54
N ALA A 56 -13.22 0.23 16.02
CA ALA A 56 -14.42 0.54 15.24
C ALA A 56 -14.11 1.41 14.01
N VAL A 57 -13.24 2.42 14.16
CA VAL A 57 -12.85 3.27 13.02
C VAL A 57 -12.02 2.47 12.02
N ARG A 58 -11.19 1.53 12.48
CA ARG A 58 -10.44 0.63 11.59
C ARG A 58 -11.33 -0.33 10.79
N SER A 59 -12.49 -0.72 11.31
CA SER A 59 -13.38 -1.72 10.67
C SER A 59 -14.49 -1.11 9.82
N ILE A 60 -15.02 0.05 10.20
CA ILE A 60 -16.17 0.70 9.52
C ILE A 60 -15.69 1.70 8.47
N VAL A 61 -14.59 2.41 8.77
CA VAL A 61 -13.88 3.24 7.81
C VAL A 61 -12.68 2.42 7.38
N ALA A 62 -12.43 2.30 6.09
CA ALA A 62 -11.19 1.74 5.56
C ALA A 62 -9.99 2.68 5.86
N MET A 63 -9.86 3.14 7.11
CA MET A 63 -8.82 4.04 7.57
C MET A 63 -7.48 3.30 7.48
N GLY A 64 -6.70 3.63 6.46
CA GLY A 64 -5.45 2.94 6.13
C GLY A 64 -5.62 1.71 5.24
N GLY A 65 -6.76 1.53 4.58
CA GLY A 65 -6.93 0.51 3.54
C GLY A 65 -6.02 0.81 2.35
N VAL A 66 -5.08 -0.09 2.08
CA VAL A 66 -4.10 0.02 0.98
C VAL A 66 -4.20 -1.22 0.08
N LEU A 67 -4.34 -0.99 -1.22
CA LEU A 67 -4.14 -2.00 -2.24
C LEU A 67 -2.65 -2.10 -2.53
N PHE A 68 -2.12 -3.32 -2.38
CA PHE A 68 -0.72 -3.62 -2.65
C PHE A 68 -0.62 -4.47 -3.92
N PHE A 69 0.00 -3.92 -4.96
CA PHE A 69 0.26 -4.64 -6.20
C PHE A 69 1.76 -4.92 -6.32
N VAL A 70 2.08 -6.17 -6.64
CA VAL A 70 3.46 -6.61 -6.91
C VAL A 70 3.50 -7.21 -8.29
N SER A 71 4.42 -6.71 -9.12
CA SER A 71 4.65 -7.26 -10.46
C SER A 71 5.79 -8.27 -10.42
N MET A 72 5.52 -9.48 -10.91
CA MET A 72 6.54 -10.49 -11.16
C MET A 72 6.73 -10.64 -12.66
N ARG A 73 7.97 -10.44 -13.12
CA ARG A 73 8.35 -10.57 -14.52
C ARG A 73 9.15 -11.83 -14.72
N TRP A 74 8.73 -12.65 -15.69
CA TRP A 74 9.41 -13.87 -16.09
C TRP A 74 9.89 -13.73 -17.53
N ASN A 75 11.16 -14.05 -17.79
CA ASN A 75 11.70 -14.12 -19.14
C ASN A 75 12.00 -15.58 -19.49
N TRP A 76 11.38 -16.05 -20.57
CA TRP A 76 11.53 -17.43 -21.03
C TRP A 76 12.96 -17.78 -21.50
N LYS A 77 13.77 -16.77 -21.81
CA LYS A 77 15.17 -16.92 -22.24
C LYS A 77 16.11 -17.26 -21.07
N ASP A 78 15.67 -17.07 -19.84
CA ASP A 78 16.44 -17.40 -18.64
C ASP A 78 16.38 -18.90 -18.33
N PHE A 79 15.49 -19.64 -19.01
CA PHE A 79 15.46 -21.09 -18.96
C PHE A 79 16.39 -21.67 -20.03
N PRO A 80 17.27 -22.61 -19.67
CA PRO A 80 18.13 -23.26 -20.64
C PRO A 80 17.28 -23.90 -21.75
N THR A 81 17.55 -23.50 -22.99
CA THR A 81 16.87 -24.02 -24.17
C THR A 81 17.36 -25.43 -24.45
N VAL A 82 16.58 -26.41 -24.01
CA VAL A 82 16.49 -27.78 -24.55
C VAL A 82 17.83 -28.40 -24.99
N SER A 83 18.58 -28.93 -24.01
CA SER A 83 19.42 -30.12 -24.21
C SER A 83 19.39 -31.09 -23.02
N MET A 84 18.48 -30.90 -22.06
CA MET A 84 18.51 -31.63 -20.79
C MET A 84 17.11 -31.92 -20.22
N TYR A 85 16.14 -32.18 -21.10
CA TYR A 85 14.97 -32.95 -20.70
C TYR A 85 14.86 -34.12 -21.67
N ASP A 86 15.49 -35.24 -21.29
CA ASP A 86 14.91 -36.54 -21.53
C ASP A 86 13.53 -36.54 -20.87
N ILE A 87 12.53 -35.98 -21.56
CA ILE A 87 11.16 -36.37 -21.34
C ILE A 87 11.10 -37.78 -21.92
N ILE A 88 11.43 -38.76 -21.08
CA ILE A 88 11.01 -40.14 -21.25
C ILE A 88 9.48 -40.08 -21.19
N LEU A 89 8.85 -39.76 -22.32
CA LEU A 89 7.47 -40.12 -22.54
C LEU A 89 7.45 -41.65 -22.51
N PRO A 90 6.68 -42.29 -21.62
CA PRO A 90 6.47 -43.73 -21.76
C PRO A 90 5.77 -43.93 -23.10
N THR A 91 6.47 -44.58 -24.03
CA THR A 91 5.83 -45.19 -25.18
C THR A 91 5.11 -46.42 -24.66
N ASP A 92 3.81 -46.27 -24.37
CA ASP A 92 2.73 -47.25 -24.53
C ASP A 92 1.38 -46.52 -24.48
#